data_AF-A0A482WY47-F1
#
_entry.id   AF-A0A482WY47-F1
#
_cell.length_a   1.000
_cell.length_b   1.000
_cell.length_c   1.000
_cell.angle_alpha   90.00
_cell.angle_beta   90.00
_cell.angle_gamma   90.00
#
_symmetry.space_group_name_H-M   'P 1'
#
loop_
_entity.id
_entity.type
_entity.pdbx_description
1 polymer ?
#
loop_
_entity_poly.entity_id
_entity_poly.type
_entity_poly.pdbx_seq_one_letter_code
_entity_poly.pdbx_strand_id
1 'polypeptide(L)'
;MEDEKKRFIERGSHKGKGIAVFTSGGDSQGMNAAVRAVVRMGMYLGCKVFFIKEGYQGMVDGCENIVEATWASVSSIIHKGGTLIGSARCAEFREQAGRLKAARNLVEKGITNLVVIGGDGSLTGANLFKQEWPELLQILLKQGKISQEQADKCKYLYIAGLVGSIDNDFCGTDMTIGTDSALHRIIEAIDAIVSTAYSHQRTFIMEVMGRHCGYLAVVTALCGEADYVFIPESPPPEDWPDKLCHNAGQRLNIIIIAEGAIDRNGQPITSEKVKQVVVDRLKQDTRITVLGHVQRGGNASAFDRLLACRMGAEAVMALMEATPETEACVISLDGNQAVRLPLMECVKRTQAVAKAMADREFELAVKLRGSRGVYFIFNCFSQITPMKWSDVTGWVAQGGALLGTKRSLATNKLPQIAARLREFQIQAILIIGGFEAYQAGLQFYENRAEFPEFCIPLCVIPSTISNNVPGTEFSLGCDTAVNEITEICDRIRQSAQGTKRRVFVIETMGGYCGYLATIAGLAGGADAAYIFEEKFSIKDLQQDVYHMAAKMSEGVQRGLILRSVM
;
A
#
# COMPACT_ATOMS: atom_id res chain seq x y z
N MET A 1 -12.87 -14.09 28.88
CA MET A 1 -11.39 -14.03 28.93
C MET A 1 -10.86 -15.45 29.09
N GLU A 2 -11.13 -16.29 28.09
CA GLU A 2 -10.59 -17.64 27.97
C GLU A 2 -10.23 -17.81 26.49
N ASP A 3 -9.02 -18.30 26.24
CA ASP A 3 -8.41 -18.61 24.94
C ASP A 3 -7.99 -17.47 23.99
N GLU A 4 -7.28 -16.45 24.51
CA GLU A 4 -6.17 -15.88 23.71
C GLU A 4 -4.96 -16.82 23.82
N LYS A 5 -5.02 -17.98 23.16
CA LYS A 5 -3.81 -18.73 22.83
C LYS A 5 -2.95 -17.80 21.97
N LYS A 6 -1.91 -17.22 22.56
CA LYS A 6 -0.83 -16.57 21.82
C LYS A 6 -0.46 -17.50 20.67
N ARG A 7 -0.78 -17.09 19.43
CA ARG A 7 -0.35 -17.74 18.18
C ARG A 7 1.17 -17.58 18.03
N PHE A 8 1.95 -18.15 18.95
CA PHE A 8 3.39 -18.26 18.76
C PHE A 8 3.61 -19.36 17.74
N ILE A 9 4.06 -18.94 16.56
CA ILE A 9 4.35 -19.83 15.45
C ILE A 9 5.72 -20.45 15.71
N GLU A 10 5.74 -21.75 15.96
CA GLU A 10 6.97 -22.47 16.29
C GLU A 10 7.87 -22.61 15.05
N ARG A 11 9.16 -22.32 15.22
CA ARG A 11 10.15 -22.42 14.15
C ARG A 11 10.28 -23.88 13.71
N GLY A 12 10.17 -24.13 12.40
CA GLY A 12 10.36 -25.47 11.84
C GLY A 12 9.15 -26.41 11.95
N SER A 13 7.95 -25.90 12.24
CA SER A 13 6.72 -26.69 12.37
C SER A 13 6.27 -27.42 11.08
N HIS A 14 6.76 -27.01 9.92
CA HIS A 14 6.36 -27.51 8.60
C HIS A 14 7.53 -27.99 7.74
N LYS A 15 8.51 -28.64 8.38
CA LYS A 15 9.67 -29.25 7.69
C LYS A 15 9.26 -30.15 6.53
N GLY A 16 9.90 -29.94 5.37
CA GLY A 16 9.75 -30.80 4.19
C GLY A 16 8.62 -30.43 3.24
N LYS A 17 7.78 -29.43 3.56
CA LYS A 17 6.79 -28.91 2.60
C LYS A 17 7.47 -28.00 1.56
N GLY A 18 7.07 -28.12 0.29
CA GLY A 18 7.53 -27.28 -0.82
C GLY A 18 6.57 -26.12 -1.10
N ILE A 19 7.08 -24.89 -1.08
CA ILE A 19 6.36 -23.66 -1.41
C ILE A 19 7.04 -23.02 -2.62
N ALA A 20 6.28 -22.53 -3.60
CA ALA A 20 6.82 -21.67 -4.63
C ALA A 20 6.12 -20.31 -4.67
N VAL A 21 6.88 -19.27 -4.99
CA VAL A 21 6.38 -17.90 -5.15
C VAL A 21 6.75 -17.37 -6.51
N PHE A 22 5.80 -16.65 -7.14
CA PHE A 22 6.01 -16.03 -8.43
C PHE A 22 5.21 -14.74 -8.59
N THR A 23 5.71 -13.85 -9.43
CA THR A 23 5.06 -12.60 -9.80
C THR A 23 4.56 -12.69 -11.23
N SER A 24 3.32 -12.27 -11.47
CA SER A 24 2.69 -12.34 -12.80
C SER A 24 1.79 -11.13 -13.06
N GLY A 25 1.82 -10.62 -14.29
CA GLY A 25 1.06 -9.45 -14.71
C GLY A 25 1.91 -8.18 -14.76
N GLY A 26 1.26 -7.02 -14.74
CA GLY A 26 1.99 -5.75 -14.61
C GLY A 26 2.65 -5.67 -13.23
N ASP A 27 3.90 -5.24 -13.19
CA ASP A 27 4.63 -5.10 -11.93
C ASP A 27 4.10 -3.92 -11.11
N SER A 28 4.33 -4.01 -9.80
CA SER A 28 4.02 -2.95 -8.85
C SER A 28 5.09 -2.91 -7.75
N GLN A 29 5.32 -1.71 -7.21
CA GLN A 29 6.27 -1.52 -6.13
C GLN A 29 5.79 -2.28 -4.88
N GLY A 30 6.70 -2.98 -4.20
CA GLY A 30 6.37 -3.82 -3.05
C GLY A 30 6.27 -5.32 -3.36
N MET A 31 6.19 -5.73 -4.63
CA MET A 31 6.25 -7.16 -5.00
C MET A 31 7.50 -7.85 -4.44
N ASN A 32 8.66 -7.19 -4.48
CA ASN A 32 9.90 -7.71 -3.87
C ASN A 32 9.80 -7.88 -2.35
N ALA A 33 9.07 -7.00 -1.65
CA ALA A 33 8.84 -7.12 -0.21
C ALA A 33 7.93 -8.31 0.11
N ALA A 34 6.90 -8.57 -0.71
CA ALA A 34 6.04 -9.75 -0.60
C ALA A 34 6.83 -11.05 -0.85
N VAL A 35 7.61 -11.12 -1.94
CA VAL A 35 8.50 -12.26 -2.23
C VAL A 35 9.45 -12.52 -1.07
N ARG A 36 10.08 -11.47 -0.52
CA ARG A 36 10.97 -11.58 0.64
C ARG A 36 10.25 -12.17 1.85
N ALA A 37 9.04 -11.70 2.15
CA ALA A 37 8.28 -12.17 3.30
C ALA A 37 7.86 -13.64 3.15
N VAL A 38 7.40 -14.04 1.96
CA VAL A 38 7.05 -15.44 1.67
C VAL A 38 8.27 -16.36 1.85
N VAL A 39 9.43 -15.99 1.31
CA VAL A 39 10.66 -16.79 1.46
C VAL A 39 11.08 -16.88 2.93
N ARG A 40 11.17 -15.75 3.64
CA ARG A 40 11.62 -15.74 5.04
C ARG A 40 10.66 -16.48 5.96
N MET A 41 9.35 -16.30 5.77
CA MET A 41 8.33 -16.98 6.58
C MET A 41 8.31 -18.48 6.29
N GLY A 42 8.37 -18.88 5.01
CA GLY A 42 8.43 -20.30 4.64
C GLY A 42 9.67 -20.99 5.23
N MET A 43 10.83 -20.36 5.14
CA MET A 43 12.08 -20.89 5.74
C MET A 43 12.01 -20.93 7.27
N TYR A 44 11.40 -19.93 7.91
CA TYR A 44 11.19 -19.90 9.36
C TYR A 44 10.35 -21.10 9.81
N LEU A 45 9.32 -21.48 9.05
CA LEU A 45 8.50 -22.67 9.27
C LEU A 45 9.19 -23.99 8.88
N GLY A 46 10.38 -23.94 8.28
CA GLY A 46 11.14 -25.12 7.83
C GLY A 46 10.77 -25.64 6.44
N CYS A 47 9.97 -24.91 5.67
CA CYS A 47 9.61 -25.24 4.31
C CYS A 47 10.80 -25.03 3.35
N LYS A 48 10.82 -25.78 2.25
CA LYS A 48 11.66 -25.47 1.09
C LYS A 48 10.92 -24.47 0.21
N VAL A 49 11.52 -23.32 -0.05
CA VAL A 49 10.87 -22.25 -0.83
C VAL A 49 11.57 -22.11 -2.18
N PHE A 50 10.80 -21.98 -3.26
CA PHE A 50 11.28 -21.83 -4.62
C PHE A 50 10.80 -20.52 -5.24
N PHE A 51 11.66 -19.86 -6.00
CA PHE A 51 11.24 -18.85 -6.96
C PHE A 51 10.79 -19.53 -8.25
N ILE A 52 9.74 -18.99 -8.86
CA ILE A 52 9.47 -19.24 -10.28
C ILE A 52 9.69 -17.93 -11.02
N LYS A 53 10.70 -17.91 -11.88
CA LYS A 53 11.06 -16.72 -12.66
C LYS A 53 10.06 -16.47 -13.78
N GLU A 54 9.93 -15.23 -14.22
CA GLU A 54 9.08 -14.83 -15.36
C GLU A 54 7.62 -15.29 -15.24
N GLY A 55 7.12 -15.39 -14.00
CA GLY A 55 5.74 -15.75 -13.69
C GLY A 55 5.32 -17.12 -14.25
N TYR A 56 4.17 -17.16 -14.93
CA TYR A 56 3.67 -18.38 -15.55
C TYR A 56 4.58 -18.92 -16.66
N GLN A 57 5.31 -18.05 -17.35
CA GLN A 57 6.20 -18.50 -18.43
C GLN A 57 7.30 -19.40 -17.87
N GLY A 58 8.02 -18.96 -16.83
CA GLY A 58 9.04 -19.81 -16.22
C GLY A 58 8.46 -21.03 -15.50
N MET A 59 7.19 -21.00 -15.09
CA MET A 59 6.49 -22.19 -14.58
C MET A 59 6.34 -23.25 -15.68
N VAL A 60 5.98 -22.83 -16.89
CA VAL A 60 5.83 -23.70 -18.07
C VAL A 60 7.18 -24.19 -18.57
N ASP A 61 8.17 -23.30 -18.66
CA ASP A 61 9.51 -23.61 -19.15
C ASP A 61 10.27 -24.57 -18.21
N GLY A 62 10.06 -24.41 -16.89
CA GLY A 62 10.68 -25.27 -15.88
C GLY A 62 12.20 -25.08 -15.76
N CYS A 63 12.89 -26.14 -15.32
CA CYS A 63 14.35 -26.20 -15.24
C CYS A 63 14.99 -25.03 -14.46
N GLU A 64 15.72 -24.14 -15.14
CA GLU A 64 16.47 -23.02 -14.55
C GLU A 64 15.57 -21.89 -14.03
N ASN A 65 14.29 -21.91 -14.38
CA ASN A 65 13.31 -20.92 -13.93
C ASN A 65 12.71 -21.25 -12.56
N ILE A 66 12.82 -22.50 -12.09
CA ILE A 66 12.37 -22.90 -10.74
C ILE A 66 13.59 -23.11 -9.84
N VAL A 67 13.91 -22.10 -9.03
CA VAL A 67 15.16 -22.02 -8.27
C VAL A 67 14.86 -22.03 -6.77
N GLU A 68 15.54 -22.89 -6.01
CA GLU A 68 15.42 -22.89 -4.55
C GLU A 68 15.97 -21.58 -3.95
N ALA A 69 15.16 -20.95 -3.12
CA ALA A 69 15.48 -19.70 -2.46
C ALA A 69 16.28 -19.95 -1.17
N THR A 70 17.23 -19.06 -0.89
CA THR A 70 17.98 -19.02 0.37
C THR A 70 17.65 -17.75 1.15
N TRP A 71 17.99 -17.70 2.44
CA TRP A 71 17.80 -16.49 3.25
C TRP A 71 18.56 -15.28 2.66
N ALA A 72 19.74 -15.53 2.10
CA ALA A 72 20.55 -14.52 1.42
C ALA A 72 19.94 -14.06 0.09
N SER A 73 19.24 -14.95 -0.65
CA SER A 73 18.67 -14.63 -1.98
C SER A 73 17.63 -13.51 -1.96
N VAL A 74 16.91 -13.33 -0.85
CA VAL A 74 15.94 -12.24 -0.64
C VAL A 74 16.48 -11.12 0.25
N SER A 75 17.79 -11.06 0.46
CA SER A 75 18.40 -9.97 1.22
C SER A 75 18.60 -8.74 0.34
N SER A 76 18.30 -7.56 0.89
CA SER A 76 18.45 -6.28 0.17
C SER A 76 17.54 -6.10 -1.04
N ILE A 77 16.36 -6.73 -1.03
CA ILE A 77 15.36 -6.58 -2.10
C ILE A 77 14.14 -5.76 -1.67
N ILE A 78 13.92 -5.58 -0.36
CA ILE A 78 12.68 -5.00 0.20
C ILE A 78 12.33 -3.59 -0.33
N HIS A 79 13.33 -2.79 -0.68
CA HIS A 79 13.18 -1.41 -1.14
C HIS A 79 13.03 -1.28 -2.66
N LYS A 80 13.42 -2.32 -3.41
CA LYS A 80 13.51 -2.24 -4.87
C LYS A 80 12.12 -2.26 -5.50
N GLY A 81 11.91 -1.39 -6.49
CA GLY A 81 10.75 -1.42 -7.37
C GLY A 81 10.68 -2.67 -8.25
N GLY A 82 9.53 -2.84 -8.90
CA GLY A 82 9.23 -3.96 -9.79
C GLY A 82 9.35 -5.33 -9.10
N THR A 83 9.78 -6.34 -9.86
CA THR A 83 10.02 -7.69 -9.37
C THR A 83 11.38 -8.24 -9.83
N LEU A 84 12.18 -8.74 -8.89
CA LEU A 84 13.49 -9.34 -9.18
C LEU A 84 13.42 -10.74 -9.77
N ILE A 85 12.27 -11.40 -9.65
CA ILE A 85 12.04 -12.72 -10.25
C ILE A 85 11.35 -12.60 -11.61
N GLY A 86 11.14 -11.38 -12.11
CA GLY A 86 10.53 -11.15 -13.42
C GLY A 86 9.04 -11.41 -13.46
N SER A 87 8.40 -10.94 -14.52
CA SER A 87 6.98 -11.15 -14.78
C SER A 87 6.78 -11.15 -16.29
N ALA A 88 6.29 -12.28 -16.81
CA ALA A 88 6.00 -12.41 -18.24
C ALA A 88 4.55 -12.82 -18.47
N ARG A 89 3.96 -12.27 -19.54
CA ARG A 89 2.70 -12.77 -20.08
C ARG A 89 2.97 -14.14 -20.71
N CYS A 90 2.21 -15.16 -20.32
CA CYS A 90 2.35 -16.51 -20.86
C CYS A 90 1.12 -16.89 -21.69
N ALA A 91 1.28 -16.97 -23.01
CA ALA A 91 0.21 -17.43 -23.90
C ALA A 91 0.00 -18.95 -23.75
N GLU A 92 1.07 -19.73 -23.61
CA GLU A 92 1.01 -21.19 -23.46
C GLU A 92 0.19 -21.61 -22.24
N PHE A 93 0.23 -20.86 -21.13
CA PHE A 93 -0.53 -21.19 -19.92
C PHE A 93 -2.05 -21.03 -20.09
N ARG A 94 -2.50 -20.34 -21.15
CA ARG A 94 -3.93 -20.28 -21.52
C ARG A 94 -4.41 -21.60 -22.11
N GLU A 95 -3.50 -22.41 -22.66
CA GLU A 95 -3.79 -23.73 -23.20
C GLU A 95 -3.56 -24.81 -22.14
N GLN A 96 -4.38 -25.87 -22.17
CA GLN A 96 -4.23 -27.01 -21.25
C GLN A 96 -2.85 -27.66 -21.38
N ALA A 97 -2.26 -27.67 -22.58
CA ALA A 97 -0.92 -28.22 -22.83
C ALA A 97 0.18 -27.46 -22.05
N GLY A 98 0.09 -26.13 -21.95
CA GLY A 98 1.03 -25.34 -21.15
C GLY A 98 0.84 -25.58 -19.66
N ARG A 99 -0.41 -25.65 -19.18
CA ARG A 99 -0.73 -26.00 -17.79
C ARG A 99 -0.24 -27.40 -17.42
N LEU A 100 -0.32 -28.35 -18.34
CA LEU A 100 0.20 -29.71 -18.15
C LEU A 100 1.74 -29.73 -17.98
N LYS A 101 2.47 -28.92 -18.76
CA LYS A 101 3.93 -28.74 -18.60
C LYS A 101 4.25 -28.11 -17.23
N ALA A 102 3.53 -27.05 -16.87
CA ALA A 102 3.70 -26.39 -15.58
C ALA A 102 3.45 -27.34 -14.39
N ALA A 103 2.37 -28.12 -14.43
CA ALA A 103 2.05 -29.09 -13.39
C ALA A 103 3.16 -30.14 -13.23
N ARG A 104 3.69 -30.65 -14.34
CA ARG A 104 4.83 -31.57 -14.34
C ARG A 104 6.05 -30.97 -13.62
N ASN A 105 6.44 -29.75 -13.98
CA ASN A 105 7.61 -29.08 -13.41
C ASN A 105 7.48 -28.88 -11.89
N LEU A 106 6.27 -28.57 -11.41
CA LEU A 106 6.00 -28.42 -9.97
C LEU A 106 6.08 -29.77 -9.24
N VAL A 107 5.48 -30.82 -9.81
CA VAL A 107 5.49 -32.18 -9.23
C VAL A 107 6.90 -32.76 -9.17
N GLU A 108 7.72 -32.56 -10.19
CA GLU A 108 9.13 -33.00 -10.20
C GLU A 108 9.95 -32.39 -9.05
N LYS A 109 9.58 -31.19 -8.59
CA LYS A 109 10.21 -30.49 -7.45
C LYS A 109 9.48 -30.69 -6.12
N GLY A 110 8.36 -31.43 -6.11
CA GLY A 110 7.53 -31.63 -4.91
C GLY A 110 6.85 -30.36 -4.41
N ILE A 111 6.52 -29.44 -5.31
CA ILE A 111 5.87 -28.17 -4.99
C ILE A 111 4.34 -28.36 -5.05
N THR A 112 3.67 -28.15 -3.92
CA THR A 112 2.21 -28.27 -3.79
C THR A 112 1.55 -27.01 -3.23
N ASN A 113 2.35 -26.00 -2.86
CA ASN A 113 1.89 -24.75 -2.29
C ASN A 113 2.39 -23.60 -3.16
N LEU A 114 1.48 -22.80 -3.70
CA LEU A 114 1.80 -21.67 -4.56
C LEU A 114 1.36 -20.36 -3.93
N VAL A 115 2.26 -19.39 -3.89
CA VAL A 115 1.95 -17.99 -3.64
C VAL A 115 2.02 -17.24 -4.97
N VAL A 116 0.89 -16.66 -5.38
CA VAL A 116 0.77 -15.91 -6.64
C VAL A 116 0.68 -14.43 -6.31
N ILE A 117 1.60 -13.63 -6.84
CA ILE A 117 1.61 -12.17 -6.64
C ILE A 117 1.28 -11.51 -7.97
N GLY A 118 0.13 -10.84 -8.07
CA GLY A 118 -0.27 -10.21 -9.32
C GLY A 118 -1.66 -9.58 -9.28
N GLY A 119 -2.14 -9.15 -10.44
CA GLY A 119 -3.49 -8.60 -10.59
C GLY A 119 -4.56 -9.66 -10.86
N ASP A 120 -5.78 -9.19 -11.16
CA ASP A 120 -6.99 -10.01 -11.38
C ASP A 120 -6.79 -11.18 -12.36
N GLY A 121 -6.19 -10.90 -13.53
CA GLY A 121 -5.94 -11.93 -14.54
C GLY A 121 -5.01 -13.05 -14.08
N SER A 122 -3.99 -12.72 -13.27
CA SER A 122 -3.08 -13.72 -12.70
C SER A 122 -3.80 -14.59 -11.68
N LEU A 123 -4.58 -13.99 -10.79
CA LEU A 123 -5.33 -14.72 -9.75
C LEU A 123 -6.42 -15.61 -10.37
N THR A 124 -7.08 -15.14 -11.43
CA THR A 124 -8.04 -15.95 -12.21
C THR A 124 -7.37 -17.19 -12.81
N GLY A 125 -6.19 -17.02 -13.43
CA GLY A 125 -5.42 -18.13 -13.99
C GLY A 125 -4.96 -19.13 -12.93
N ALA A 126 -4.59 -18.65 -11.74
CA ALA A 126 -4.24 -19.51 -10.61
C ALA A 126 -5.42 -20.37 -10.15
N ASN A 127 -6.62 -19.80 -10.07
CA ASN A 127 -7.81 -20.56 -9.70
C ASN A 127 -8.13 -21.67 -10.69
N LEU A 128 -8.11 -21.34 -11.99
CA LEU A 128 -8.34 -22.33 -13.04
C LEU A 128 -7.35 -23.48 -12.92
N PHE A 129 -6.08 -23.16 -12.67
CA PHE A 129 -5.03 -24.16 -12.50
C PHE A 129 -5.26 -25.08 -11.29
N LYS A 130 -5.77 -24.56 -10.16
CA LYS A 130 -6.17 -25.38 -9.01
C LYS A 130 -7.33 -26.32 -9.33
N GLN A 131 -8.33 -25.83 -10.07
CA GLN A 131 -9.51 -26.63 -10.44
C GLN A 131 -9.14 -27.78 -11.39
N GLU A 132 -8.27 -27.52 -12.37
CA GLU A 132 -7.82 -28.53 -13.33
C GLU A 132 -6.74 -29.46 -12.77
N TRP A 133 -6.15 -29.15 -11.60
CA TRP A 133 -5.02 -29.90 -11.03
C TRP A 133 -5.21 -31.42 -10.97
N PRO A 134 -6.35 -31.96 -10.49
CA PRO A 134 -6.57 -33.41 -10.43
C PRO A 134 -6.58 -34.07 -11.82
N GLU A 135 -7.16 -33.39 -12.82
CA GLU A 135 -7.20 -33.87 -14.21
C GLU A 135 -5.79 -33.87 -14.81
N LEU A 136 -5.02 -32.80 -14.61
CA LEU A 136 -3.65 -32.69 -15.11
C LEU A 136 -2.75 -33.81 -14.54
N LEU A 137 -2.88 -34.12 -13.25
CA LEU A 137 -2.14 -35.24 -12.64
C LEU A 137 -2.50 -36.60 -13.25
N GLN A 138 -3.79 -36.85 -13.52
CA GLN A 138 -4.22 -38.08 -14.16
C GLN A 138 -3.66 -38.21 -15.58
N ILE A 139 -3.63 -37.12 -16.34
CA ILE A 139 -3.05 -37.09 -17.69
C ILE A 139 -1.53 -37.38 -17.60
N LEU A 140 -0.82 -36.75 -16.66
CA LEU A 140 0.63 -36.98 -16.48
C LEU A 140 0.95 -38.42 -16.06
N LEU A 141 0.14 -39.02 -15.20
CA LEU A 141 0.25 -40.43 -14.80
C LEU A 141 0.03 -41.37 -15.99
N LYS A 142 -1.04 -41.15 -16.78
CA LYS A 142 -1.34 -41.96 -17.97
C LYS A 142 -0.23 -41.86 -19.03
N GLN A 143 0.41 -40.69 -19.14
CA GLN A 143 1.55 -40.47 -20.05
C GLN A 143 2.88 -41.03 -19.51
N GLY A 144 2.91 -41.59 -18.29
CA GLY A 144 4.13 -42.10 -17.66
C GLY A 144 5.16 -41.00 -17.34
N LYS A 145 4.74 -39.73 -17.24
CA LYS A 145 5.63 -38.59 -16.97
C LYS A 145 5.90 -38.37 -15.48
N ILE A 146 5.03 -38.90 -14.61
CA ILE A 146 5.17 -38.86 -13.15
C ILE A 146 4.86 -40.25 -12.57
N SER A 147 5.44 -40.57 -11.41
CA SER A 147 5.14 -41.81 -10.70
C SER A 147 3.86 -41.70 -9.85
N GLN A 148 3.27 -42.85 -9.49
CA GLN A 148 2.11 -42.88 -8.58
C GLN A 148 2.43 -42.22 -7.23
N GLU A 149 3.62 -42.45 -6.69
CA GLU A 149 4.07 -41.84 -5.44
C GLU A 149 4.14 -40.31 -5.53
N GLN A 150 4.61 -39.77 -6.66
CA GLN A 150 4.67 -38.32 -6.90
C GLN A 150 3.26 -37.72 -6.99
N ALA A 151 2.35 -38.39 -7.69
CA ALA A 151 0.96 -37.96 -7.80
C ALA A 151 0.23 -38.00 -6.45
N ASP A 152 0.49 -39.01 -5.61
CA ASP A 152 -0.12 -39.12 -4.28
C ASP A 152 0.41 -38.03 -3.34
N LYS A 153 1.73 -37.76 -3.37
CA LYS A 153 2.34 -36.66 -2.60
C LYS A 153 1.85 -35.29 -3.06
N CYS A 154 1.57 -35.12 -4.35
CA CYS A 154 1.15 -33.85 -4.94
C CYS A 154 -0.35 -33.78 -5.24
N LYS A 155 -1.16 -34.63 -4.60
CA LYS A 155 -2.60 -34.79 -4.89
C LYS A 155 -3.39 -33.48 -4.82
N TYR A 156 -3.02 -32.59 -3.89
CA TYR A 156 -3.69 -31.31 -3.69
C TYR A 156 -2.75 -30.14 -3.97
N LEU A 157 -3.28 -29.14 -4.66
CA LEU A 157 -2.62 -27.87 -4.90
C LEU A 157 -3.24 -26.78 -4.02
N TYR A 158 -2.43 -26.16 -3.18
CA TYR A 158 -2.82 -25.05 -2.34
C TYR A 158 -2.35 -23.74 -2.95
N ILE A 159 -3.24 -22.74 -2.99
CA ILE A 159 -2.96 -21.44 -3.62
C ILE A 159 -3.36 -20.33 -2.65
N ALA A 160 -2.44 -19.41 -2.43
CA ALA A 160 -2.68 -18.12 -1.79
C ALA A 160 -2.31 -16.99 -2.77
N GLY A 161 -3.25 -16.09 -3.01
CA GLY A 161 -3.09 -14.93 -3.88
C GLY A 161 -2.75 -13.66 -3.09
N LEU A 162 -1.81 -12.87 -3.62
CA LEU A 162 -1.52 -11.51 -3.18
C LEU A 162 -1.79 -10.55 -4.34
N VAL A 163 -2.49 -9.46 -4.06
CA VAL A 163 -2.84 -8.47 -5.09
C VAL A 163 -1.72 -7.46 -5.26
N GLY A 164 -0.90 -7.65 -6.30
CA GLY A 164 0.11 -6.68 -6.74
C GLY A 164 -0.42 -5.87 -7.91
N SER A 165 -0.91 -4.66 -7.64
CA SER A 165 -1.49 -3.74 -8.61
C SER A 165 -1.35 -2.32 -8.09
N ILE A 166 -1.07 -1.36 -8.98
CA ILE A 166 -1.08 0.07 -8.65
C ILE A 166 -2.49 0.67 -8.72
N ASP A 167 -3.41 -0.01 -9.42
CA ASP A 167 -4.69 0.56 -9.84
C ASP A 167 -5.75 0.51 -8.71
N ASN A 168 -5.47 -0.19 -7.60
CA ASN A 168 -6.43 -0.54 -6.54
C ASN A 168 -7.75 -1.12 -7.09
N ASP A 169 -7.62 -2.00 -8.09
CA ASP A 169 -8.73 -2.43 -8.94
C ASP A 169 -9.37 -3.76 -8.49
N PHE A 170 -8.85 -4.41 -7.45
CA PHE A 170 -9.32 -5.71 -6.98
C PHE A 170 -10.33 -5.58 -5.83
N CYS A 171 -11.57 -6.01 -6.06
CA CYS A 171 -12.62 -5.97 -5.04
C CYS A 171 -12.33 -6.94 -3.90
N GLY A 172 -12.50 -6.48 -2.66
CA GLY A 172 -12.30 -7.26 -1.45
C GLY A 172 -11.05 -6.87 -0.65
N THR A 173 -10.21 -5.97 -1.17
CA THR A 173 -9.12 -5.36 -0.40
C THR A 173 -9.27 -3.85 -0.35
N ASP A 174 -8.98 -3.26 0.81
CA ASP A 174 -8.96 -1.81 0.99
C ASP A 174 -7.82 -1.18 0.16
N MET A 175 -6.69 -1.87 0.07
CA MET A 175 -5.47 -1.43 -0.63
C MET A 175 -4.79 -2.61 -1.35
N THR A 176 -4.27 -2.37 -2.54
CA THR A 176 -3.39 -3.29 -3.27
C THR A 176 -1.92 -2.89 -3.13
N ILE A 177 -1.02 -3.88 -3.23
CA ILE A 177 0.43 -3.65 -3.13
C ILE A 177 0.89 -2.85 -4.35
N GLY A 178 1.36 -1.62 -4.10
CA GLY A 178 1.95 -0.71 -5.07
C GLY A 178 1.15 0.57 -5.30
N THR A 179 -0.10 0.64 -4.83
CA THR A 179 -0.96 1.82 -5.02
C THR A 179 -0.39 3.05 -4.34
N ASP A 180 0.05 2.93 -3.09
CA ASP A 180 0.61 4.04 -2.33
C ASP A 180 1.93 4.54 -2.95
N SER A 181 2.78 3.61 -3.40
CA SER A 181 4.01 3.95 -4.11
C SER A 181 3.74 4.66 -5.44
N ALA A 182 2.73 4.23 -6.20
CA ALA A 182 2.32 4.90 -7.43
C ALA A 182 1.80 6.32 -7.15
N LEU A 183 0.99 6.49 -6.10
CA LEU A 183 0.53 7.81 -5.66
C LEU A 183 1.70 8.73 -5.30
N HIS A 184 2.72 8.23 -4.59
CA HIS A 184 3.94 9.01 -4.34
C HIS A 184 4.58 9.52 -5.65
N ARG A 185 4.70 8.67 -6.69
CA ARG A 185 5.26 9.09 -7.98
C ARG A 185 4.42 10.16 -8.67
N ILE A 186 3.09 10.04 -8.58
CA ILE A 186 2.16 10.99 -9.19
C ILE A 186 2.25 12.35 -8.47
N ILE A 187 2.23 12.36 -7.13
CA ILE A 187 2.31 13.59 -6.33
C ILE A 187 3.68 14.26 -6.50
N GLU A 188 4.78 13.52 -6.50
CA GLU A 188 6.11 14.08 -6.82
C GLU A 188 6.14 14.80 -8.19
N ALA A 189 5.47 14.24 -9.20
CA ALA A 189 5.38 14.86 -10.51
C ALA A 189 4.48 16.10 -10.51
N ILE A 190 3.37 16.07 -9.77
CA ILE A 190 2.49 17.23 -9.60
C ILE A 190 3.24 18.37 -8.90
N ASP A 191 3.87 18.10 -7.76
CA ASP A 191 4.61 19.10 -6.98
C ASP A 191 5.73 19.74 -7.81
N ALA A 192 6.43 18.94 -8.63
CA ALA A 192 7.43 19.45 -9.56
C ALA A 192 6.82 20.41 -10.61
N ILE A 193 5.60 20.12 -11.09
CA ILE A 193 4.89 20.91 -12.10
C ILE A 193 4.27 22.18 -11.50
N VAL A 194 3.76 22.13 -10.28
CA VAL A 194 3.08 23.26 -9.61
C VAL A 194 3.93 24.54 -9.67
N SER A 195 5.24 24.43 -9.43
CA SER A 195 6.18 25.57 -9.45
C SER A 195 6.25 26.28 -10.81
N THR A 196 6.32 25.54 -11.91
CA THR A 196 6.36 26.10 -13.28
C THR A 196 4.99 26.56 -13.75
N ALA A 197 3.95 25.85 -13.33
CA ALA A 197 2.57 26.15 -13.68
C ALA A 197 2.10 27.46 -13.06
N TYR A 198 2.42 27.70 -11.79
CA TYR A 198 2.15 28.96 -11.10
C TYR A 198 2.90 30.15 -11.73
N SER A 199 4.15 29.94 -12.14
CA SER A 199 5.00 30.97 -12.73
C SER A 199 4.48 31.48 -14.08
N HIS A 200 3.86 30.62 -14.87
CA HIS A 200 3.39 30.94 -16.22
C HIS A 200 1.87 31.05 -16.37
N GLN A 201 1.11 30.96 -15.29
CA GLN A 201 -0.35 30.94 -15.30
C GLN A 201 -0.94 29.90 -16.26
N ARG A 202 -0.48 28.65 -16.12
CA ARG A 202 -0.82 27.56 -17.04
C ARG A 202 -1.83 26.59 -16.45
N THR A 203 -2.58 25.97 -17.34
CA THR A 203 -3.42 24.81 -17.02
C THR A 203 -2.66 23.54 -17.38
N PHE A 204 -2.55 22.62 -16.44
CA PHE A 204 -1.92 21.32 -16.64
C PHE A 204 -2.97 20.21 -16.57
N ILE A 205 -2.96 19.38 -17.61
CA ILE A 205 -3.77 18.16 -17.69
C ILE A 205 -2.82 16.98 -17.44
N MET A 206 -3.05 16.28 -16.35
CA MET A 206 -2.24 15.16 -15.87
C MET A 206 -2.98 13.85 -16.14
N GLU A 207 -2.43 13.02 -17.03
CA GLU A 207 -2.97 11.69 -17.33
C GLU A 207 -2.32 10.65 -16.41
N VAL A 208 -3.13 9.98 -15.59
CA VAL A 208 -2.71 8.99 -14.59
C VAL A 208 -3.20 7.58 -14.97
N MET A 209 -2.44 6.58 -14.57
CA MET A 209 -2.79 5.17 -14.77
C MET A 209 -4.06 4.81 -13.97
N GLY A 210 -4.67 3.70 -14.37
CA GLY A 210 -5.85 3.18 -13.68
C GLY A 210 -6.64 2.21 -14.54
N ARG A 211 -6.39 2.14 -15.85
CA ARG A 211 -7.12 1.33 -16.85
C ARG A 211 -8.64 1.47 -16.79
N HIS A 212 -9.31 0.79 -15.87
CA HIS A 212 -10.76 0.83 -15.64
C HIS A 212 -11.09 1.18 -14.17
N CYS A 213 -10.14 1.74 -13.45
CA CYS A 213 -10.24 2.14 -12.06
C CYS A 213 -9.83 3.61 -11.91
N GLY A 214 -10.68 4.42 -11.30
CA GLY A 214 -10.45 5.83 -11.04
C GLY A 214 -9.73 6.12 -9.72
N TYR A 215 -9.41 5.10 -8.91
CA TYR A 215 -8.89 5.29 -7.55
C TYR A 215 -7.65 6.20 -7.50
N LEU A 216 -6.64 5.90 -8.33
CA LEU A 216 -5.43 6.72 -8.42
C LEU A 216 -5.77 8.17 -8.77
N ALA A 217 -6.66 8.39 -9.74
CA ALA A 217 -7.07 9.73 -10.15
C ALA A 217 -7.82 10.49 -9.04
N VAL A 218 -8.73 9.84 -8.31
CA VAL A 218 -9.45 10.48 -7.19
C VAL A 218 -8.51 10.88 -6.08
N VAL A 219 -7.66 9.95 -5.62
CA VAL A 219 -6.73 10.24 -4.52
C VAL A 219 -5.70 11.27 -4.94
N THR A 220 -5.21 11.20 -6.18
CA THR A 220 -4.34 12.23 -6.76
C THR A 220 -5.03 13.59 -6.80
N ALA A 221 -6.29 13.66 -7.21
CA ALA A 221 -7.02 14.92 -7.27
C ALA A 221 -7.20 15.54 -5.89
N LEU A 222 -7.44 14.73 -4.86
CA LEU A 222 -7.54 15.18 -3.47
C LEU A 222 -6.19 15.68 -2.94
N CYS A 223 -5.12 14.93 -3.16
CA CYS A 223 -3.78 15.26 -2.66
C CYS A 223 -3.10 16.39 -3.45
N GLY A 224 -3.39 16.53 -4.74
CA GLY A 224 -2.81 17.53 -5.63
C GLY A 224 -3.65 18.80 -5.79
N GLU A 225 -4.73 18.97 -5.01
CA GLU A 225 -5.70 20.08 -5.12
C GLU A 225 -6.20 20.30 -6.56
N ALA A 226 -6.59 19.22 -7.24
CA ALA A 226 -7.04 19.33 -8.61
C ALA A 226 -8.39 20.04 -8.71
N ASP A 227 -8.53 20.95 -9.69
CA ASP A 227 -9.76 21.69 -9.97
C ASP A 227 -10.85 20.80 -10.56
N TYR A 228 -10.45 19.73 -11.24
CA TYR A 228 -11.35 18.76 -11.82
C TYR A 228 -10.68 17.39 -11.99
N VAL A 229 -11.48 16.33 -11.88
CA VAL A 229 -11.04 14.94 -12.06
C VAL A 229 -11.99 14.18 -12.97
N PHE A 230 -11.44 13.37 -13.87
CA PHE A 230 -12.20 12.49 -14.76
C PHE A 230 -11.91 11.03 -14.42
N ILE A 231 -12.96 10.27 -14.06
CA ILE A 231 -12.87 8.85 -13.71
C ILE A 231 -13.93 8.00 -14.43
N PRO A 232 -13.63 6.72 -14.73
CA PRO A 232 -14.59 5.82 -15.37
C PRO A 232 -15.83 5.51 -14.50
N GLU A 233 -15.67 5.42 -13.18
CA GLU A 233 -16.76 5.02 -12.28
C GLU A 233 -17.81 6.11 -12.08
N SER A 234 -17.44 7.37 -12.26
CA SER A 234 -18.35 8.51 -12.17
C SER A 234 -18.15 9.42 -13.38
N PRO A 235 -18.68 9.03 -14.56
CA PRO A 235 -18.55 9.84 -15.77
C PRO A 235 -19.18 11.22 -15.59
N PRO A 236 -18.53 12.26 -16.11
CA PRO A 236 -19.00 13.62 -15.91
C PRO A 236 -20.34 13.86 -16.65
N PRO A 237 -21.15 14.82 -16.20
CA PRO A 237 -22.40 15.20 -16.87
C PRO A 237 -22.11 15.87 -18.23
N GLU A 238 -23.11 15.97 -19.12
CA GLU A 238 -22.90 16.52 -20.48
C GLU A 238 -22.42 17.99 -20.48
N ASP A 239 -22.78 18.76 -19.45
CA ASP A 239 -22.36 20.15 -19.22
C ASP A 239 -20.99 20.28 -18.54
N TRP A 240 -20.21 19.21 -18.47
CA TRP A 240 -18.86 19.24 -17.89
C TRP A 240 -17.93 20.31 -18.51
N PRO A 241 -18.01 20.66 -19.82
CA PRO A 241 -17.16 21.72 -20.36
C PRO A 241 -17.43 23.07 -19.69
N ASP A 242 -18.69 23.37 -19.38
CA ASP A 242 -19.09 24.60 -18.69
C ASP A 242 -18.68 24.58 -17.22
N LYS A 243 -18.89 23.45 -16.54
CA LYS A 243 -18.47 23.26 -15.13
C LYS A 243 -16.96 23.38 -14.94
N LEU A 244 -16.19 22.78 -15.84
CA LEU A 244 -14.73 22.89 -15.84
C LEU A 244 -14.31 24.36 -15.98
N CYS A 245 -14.93 25.10 -16.90
CA CYS A 245 -14.62 26.51 -17.13
C CYS A 245 -14.99 27.41 -15.96
N HIS A 246 -16.06 27.08 -15.23
CA HIS A 246 -16.45 27.81 -14.03
C HIS A 246 -15.45 27.64 -12.88
N ASN A 247 -14.90 26.43 -12.73
CA ASN A 247 -13.98 26.11 -11.63
C ASN A 247 -12.53 26.56 -11.91
N ALA A 248 -12.09 26.59 -13.17
CA ALA A 248 -10.70 26.85 -13.57
C ALA A 248 -10.29 28.35 -13.64
N GLY A 249 -10.76 29.15 -12.67
CA GLY A 249 -10.55 30.60 -12.63
C GLY A 249 -9.28 31.06 -11.90
N GLN A 250 -8.45 30.13 -11.42
CA GLN A 250 -7.26 30.44 -10.63
C GLN A 250 -6.02 30.69 -11.49
N ARG A 251 -4.95 31.20 -10.86
CA ARG A 251 -3.65 31.40 -11.53
C ARG A 251 -3.02 30.08 -11.97
N LEU A 252 -3.38 28.97 -11.33
CA LEU A 252 -2.92 27.62 -11.61
C LEU A 252 -4.17 26.75 -11.71
N ASN A 253 -4.27 25.92 -12.75
CA ASN A 253 -5.29 24.88 -12.80
C ASN A 253 -4.65 23.51 -13.05
N ILE A 254 -5.04 22.51 -12.26
CA ILE A 254 -4.60 21.13 -12.39
C ILE A 254 -5.83 20.26 -12.63
N ILE A 255 -5.83 19.56 -13.75
CA ILE A 255 -6.90 18.65 -14.15
C ILE A 255 -6.33 17.24 -14.20
N ILE A 256 -6.93 16.31 -13.45
CA ILE A 256 -6.50 14.91 -13.43
C ILE A 256 -7.43 14.07 -14.32
N ILE A 257 -6.85 13.23 -15.17
CA ILE A 257 -7.59 12.34 -16.06
C ILE A 257 -7.07 10.92 -15.86
N ALA A 258 -7.96 10.00 -15.47
CA ALA A 258 -7.65 8.57 -15.50
C ALA A 258 -7.55 8.07 -16.95
N GLU A 259 -6.63 7.16 -17.26
CA GLU A 259 -6.53 6.48 -18.57
C GLU A 259 -7.88 5.95 -19.07
N GLY A 260 -8.71 5.46 -18.15
CA GLY A 260 -10.04 4.91 -18.43
C GLY A 260 -11.18 5.91 -18.50
N ALA A 261 -10.92 7.21 -18.47
CA ALA A 261 -11.98 8.22 -18.40
C ALA A 261 -12.95 8.10 -19.60
N ILE A 262 -14.24 8.04 -19.29
CA ILE A 262 -15.33 7.94 -20.26
C ILE A 262 -16.42 8.95 -19.93
N ASP A 263 -17.24 9.30 -20.92
CA ASP A 263 -18.49 10.01 -20.72
C ASP A 263 -19.65 9.04 -20.42
N ARG A 264 -20.85 9.58 -20.14
CA ARG A 264 -22.05 8.79 -19.85
C ARG A 264 -22.54 7.93 -21.02
N ASN A 265 -22.08 8.21 -22.24
CA ASN A 265 -22.38 7.44 -23.43
C ASN A 265 -21.36 6.31 -23.65
N GLY A 266 -20.30 6.24 -22.84
CA GLY A 266 -19.20 5.29 -22.94
C GLY A 266 -18.10 5.72 -23.93
N GLN A 267 -18.11 6.97 -24.40
CA GLN A 267 -17.06 7.49 -25.27
C GLN A 267 -15.85 7.93 -24.44
N PRO A 268 -14.61 7.62 -24.86
CA PRO A 268 -13.41 8.05 -24.16
C PRO A 268 -13.30 9.58 -24.04
N ILE A 269 -12.95 10.06 -22.84
CA ILE A 269 -12.57 11.46 -22.61
C ILE A 269 -11.05 11.53 -22.60
N THR A 270 -10.47 11.98 -23.71
CA THR A 270 -9.01 12.08 -23.86
C THR A 270 -8.47 13.39 -23.32
N SER A 271 -7.20 13.38 -22.91
CA SER A 271 -6.48 14.58 -22.49
C SER A 271 -6.47 15.69 -23.55
N GLU A 272 -6.42 15.33 -24.84
CA GLU A 272 -6.50 16.32 -25.94
C GLU A 272 -7.91 16.93 -26.08
N LYS A 273 -8.99 16.17 -25.85
CA LYS A 273 -10.36 16.69 -25.86
C LYS A 273 -10.56 17.73 -24.75
N VAL A 274 -10.04 17.45 -23.55
CA VAL A 274 -10.11 18.40 -22.43
C VAL A 274 -9.27 19.64 -22.71
N LYS A 275 -8.07 19.48 -23.26
CA LYS A 275 -7.23 20.61 -23.69
C LYS A 275 -7.92 21.51 -24.70
N GLN A 276 -8.58 20.93 -25.71
CA GLN A 276 -9.33 21.70 -26.70
C GLN A 276 -10.41 22.55 -26.04
N VAL A 277 -11.19 21.99 -25.12
CA VAL A 277 -12.22 22.73 -24.36
C VAL A 277 -11.62 23.90 -23.58
N VAL A 278 -10.51 23.68 -22.87
CA VAL A 278 -9.83 24.73 -22.09
C VAL A 278 -9.29 25.83 -23.00
N VAL A 279 -8.63 25.47 -24.11
CA VAL A 279 -8.07 26.45 -25.08
C VAL A 279 -9.19 27.22 -25.79
N ASP A 280 -10.28 26.56 -26.16
CA ASP A 280 -11.36 27.18 -26.91
C ASP A 280 -12.21 28.11 -26.04
N ARG A 281 -12.52 27.70 -24.81
CA ARG A 281 -13.42 28.44 -23.91
C ARG A 281 -12.70 29.39 -22.96
N LEU A 282 -11.57 29.00 -22.38
CA LEU A 282 -10.83 29.80 -21.38
C LEU A 282 -9.63 30.56 -21.96
N LYS A 283 -9.17 30.21 -23.17
CA LYS A 283 -8.00 30.84 -23.83
C LYS A 283 -6.71 30.78 -22.98
N GLN A 284 -6.57 29.75 -22.15
CA GLN A 284 -5.39 29.52 -21.29
C GLN A 284 -4.32 28.67 -21.99
N ASP A 285 -3.03 28.95 -21.74
CA ASP A 285 -1.91 28.09 -22.18
C ASP A 285 -1.99 26.75 -21.43
N THR A 286 -2.30 25.69 -22.18
CA THR A 286 -2.63 24.38 -21.62
C THR A 286 -1.63 23.33 -22.06
N ARG A 287 -1.12 22.54 -21.10
CA ARG A 287 -0.13 21.48 -21.32
C ARG A 287 -0.67 20.15 -20.85
N ILE A 288 -0.34 19.09 -21.60
CA ILE A 288 -0.67 17.72 -21.24
C ILE A 288 0.62 17.04 -20.79
N THR A 289 0.54 16.38 -19.64
CA THR A 289 1.61 15.52 -19.12
C THR A 289 1.04 14.12 -18.94
N VAL A 290 1.49 13.19 -19.78
CA VAL A 290 1.18 11.77 -19.61
C VAL A 290 2.29 11.14 -18.78
N LEU A 291 2.00 10.80 -17.52
CA LEU A 291 3.02 10.26 -16.60
C LEU A 291 3.49 8.86 -17.01
N GLY A 292 2.59 8.05 -17.58
CA GLY A 292 2.88 6.71 -18.06
C GLY A 292 3.55 5.83 -16.99
N HIS A 293 4.57 5.08 -17.40
CA HIS A 293 5.20 4.03 -16.60
C HIS A 293 6.05 4.53 -15.41
N VAL A 294 6.28 5.85 -15.28
CA VAL A 294 6.92 6.40 -14.06
C VAL A 294 6.14 5.98 -12.81
N GLN A 295 4.81 5.84 -12.93
CA GLN A 295 3.90 5.40 -11.87
C GLN A 295 4.14 3.96 -11.38
N ARG A 296 4.79 3.10 -12.19
CA ARG A 296 5.18 1.73 -11.80
C ARG A 296 6.62 1.64 -11.29
N GLY A 297 7.41 2.68 -11.54
CA GLY A 297 8.83 2.75 -11.20
C GLY A 297 9.13 3.29 -9.80
N GLY A 298 10.41 3.40 -9.48
CA GLY A 298 10.87 3.90 -8.18
C GLY A 298 10.87 2.83 -7.09
N ASN A 299 11.28 3.23 -5.89
CA ASN A 299 11.29 2.35 -4.72
C ASN A 299 9.90 2.24 -4.11
N ALA A 300 9.63 1.14 -3.41
CA ALA A 300 8.39 0.99 -2.67
C ALA A 300 8.32 1.96 -1.49
N SER A 301 7.17 2.56 -1.25
CA SER A 301 6.88 3.35 -0.05
C SER A 301 6.94 2.48 1.21
N ALA A 302 7.04 3.09 2.38
CA ALA A 302 7.03 2.35 3.63
C ALA A 302 5.71 1.56 3.83
N PHE A 303 4.58 2.14 3.44
CA PHE A 303 3.27 1.50 3.47
C PHE A 303 3.25 0.22 2.63
N ASP A 304 3.65 0.29 1.36
CA ASP A 304 3.63 -0.90 0.48
C ASP A 304 4.62 -1.97 0.93
N ARG A 305 5.78 -1.58 1.49
CA ARG A 305 6.71 -2.55 2.08
C ARG A 305 6.10 -3.29 3.26
N LEU A 306 5.43 -2.56 4.16
CA LEU A 306 4.80 -3.15 5.34
C LEU A 306 3.61 -4.02 4.94
N LEU A 307 2.74 -3.51 4.07
CA LEU A 307 1.57 -4.22 3.54
C LEU A 307 2.01 -5.54 2.90
N ALA A 308 2.96 -5.48 1.95
CA ALA A 308 3.48 -6.65 1.27
C ALA A 308 4.15 -7.65 2.23
N CYS A 309 4.87 -7.16 3.25
CA CYS A 309 5.48 -8.05 4.25
C CYS A 309 4.43 -8.77 5.10
N ARG A 310 3.40 -8.06 5.57
CA ARG A 310 2.30 -8.64 6.36
C ARG A 310 1.53 -9.67 5.53
N MET A 311 1.16 -9.31 4.31
CA MET A 311 0.42 -10.20 3.41
C MET A 311 1.24 -11.42 2.99
N GLY A 312 2.54 -11.26 2.71
CA GLY A 312 3.42 -12.36 2.36
C GLY A 312 3.62 -13.38 3.48
N ALA A 313 3.74 -12.92 4.73
CA ALA A 313 3.80 -13.81 5.89
C ALA A 313 2.47 -14.54 6.10
N GLU A 314 1.34 -13.81 6.00
CA GLU A 314 0.01 -14.38 6.16
C GLU A 314 -0.34 -15.38 5.05
N ALA A 315 0.12 -15.17 3.81
CA ALA A 315 -0.04 -16.13 2.71
C ALA A 315 0.62 -17.48 3.02
N VAL A 316 1.82 -17.46 3.60
CA VAL A 316 2.49 -18.68 4.03
C VAL A 316 1.71 -19.37 5.13
N MET A 317 1.21 -18.63 6.12
CA MET A 317 0.38 -19.18 7.19
C MET A 317 -0.90 -19.80 6.64
N ALA A 318 -1.58 -19.11 5.73
CA ALA A 318 -2.78 -19.62 5.07
C ALA A 318 -2.53 -20.92 4.33
N LEU A 319 -1.40 -21.06 3.62
CA LEU A 319 -1.02 -22.30 2.95
C LEU A 319 -0.72 -23.43 3.94
N MET A 320 -0.10 -23.13 5.08
CA MET A 320 0.25 -24.15 6.06
C MET A 320 -0.94 -24.65 6.86
N GLU A 321 -1.95 -23.79 7.05
CA GLU A 321 -3.23 -24.09 7.71
C GLU A 321 -4.28 -24.68 6.75
N ALA A 322 -4.04 -24.66 5.43
CA ALA A 322 -4.98 -25.15 4.44
C ALA A 322 -5.21 -26.66 4.52
N THR A 323 -6.48 -27.07 4.39
CA THR A 323 -6.92 -28.46 4.24
C THR A 323 -7.40 -28.72 2.81
N PRO A 324 -7.59 -29.97 2.37
CA PRO A 324 -8.07 -30.30 1.03
C PRO A 324 -9.39 -29.61 0.62
N GLU A 325 -10.24 -29.31 1.60
CA GLU A 325 -11.53 -28.63 1.44
C GLU A 325 -11.38 -27.10 1.38
N THR A 326 -10.21 -26.57 1.74
CA THR A 326 -9.94 -25.13 1.75
C THR A 326 -9.83 -24.61 0.32
N GLU A 327 -10.72 -23.68 -0.04
CA GLU A 327 -10.68 -23.00 -1.33
C GLU A 327 -9.42 -22.14 -1.49
N ALA A 328 -9.09 -21.75 -2.72
CA ALA A 328 -8.02 -20.77 -2.92
C ALA A 328 -8.42 -19.43 -2.28
N CYS A 329 -7.50 -18.80 -1.57
CA CYS A 329 -7.75 -17.53 -0.91
C CYS A 329 -6.90 -16.40 -1.48
N VAL A 330 -7.40 -15.18 -1.35
CA VAL A 330 -6.62 -13.94 -1.49
C VAL A 330 -6.37 -13.40 -0.10
N ILE A 331 -5.12 -13.07 0.19
CA ILE A 331 -4.80 -12.30 1.38
C ILE A 331 -5.10 -10.84 1.06
N SER A 332 -5.84 -10.19 1.94
CA SER A 332 -6.39 -8.86 1.75
C SER A 332 -6.19 -8.02 3.01
N LEU A 333 -6.28 -6.70 2.87
CA LEU A 333 -6.35 -5.76 3.99
C LEU A 333 -7.80 -5.30 4.15
N ASP A 334 -8.37 -5.50 5.34
CA ASP A 334 -9.66 -4.92 5.75
C ASP A 334 -9.51 -4.29 7.14
N GLY A 335 -9.75 -2.98 7.24
CA GLY A 335 -9.72 -2.27 8.51
C GLY A 335 -8.36 -2.38 9.20
N ASN A 336 -7.28 -2.26 8.43
CA ASN A 336 -5.90 -2.44 8.89
C ASN A 336 -5.55 -3.86 9.41
N GLN A 337 -6.41 -4.86 9.20
CA GLN A 337 -6.13 -6.26 9.53
C GLN A 337 -5.95 -7.11 8.26
N ALA A 338 -5.06 -8.12 8.35
CA ALA A 338 -4.88 -9.07 7.26
C ALA A 338 -6.00 -10.12 7.34
N VAL A 339 -6.79 -10.23 6.27
CA VAL A 339 -7.91 -11.16 6.16
C VAL A 339 -7.73 -12.09 4.97
N ARG A 340 -8.34 -13.27 5.05
CA ARG A 340 -8.32 -14.28 3.98
C ARG A 340 -9.69 -14.33 3.35
N LEU A 341 -9.78 -14.03 2.06
CA LEU A 341 -11.05 -14.03 1.33
C LEU A 341 -11.06 -15.11 0.25
N PRO A 342 -12.21 -15.74 -0.05
CA PRO A 342 -12.33 -16.65 -1.18
C PRO A 342 -11.94 -15.95 -2.48
N LEU A 343 -10.96 -16.49 -3.19
CA LEU A 343 -10.36 -15.84 -4.34
C LEU A 343 -11.38 -15.63 -5.47
N MET A 344 -12.24 -16.62 -5.73
CA MET A 344 -13.24 -16.51 -6.81
C MET A 344 -14.39 -15.56 -6.51
N GLU A 345 -14.71 -15.33 -5.23
CA GLU A 345 -15.68 -14.32 -4.87
C GLU A 345 -15.15 -12.92 -5.21
N CYS A 346 -13.89 -12.65 -4.87
CA CYS A 346 -13.22 -11.39 -5.14
C CYS A 346 -13.08 -11.10 -6.65
N VAL A 347 -12.67 -12.12 -7.42
CA VAL A 347 -12.56 -12.03 -8.89
C VAL A 347 -13.93 -11.73 -9.52
N LYS A 348 -14.99 -12.46 -9.13
CA LYS A 348 -16.35 -12.24 -9.65
C LYS A 348 -16.86 -10.83 -9.34
N ARG A 349 -16.60 -10.33 -8.12
CA ARG A 349 -16.96 -8.95 -7.73
C ARG A 349 -16.22 -7.92 -8.57
N THR A 350 -14.92 -8.13 -8.83
CA THR A 350 -14.11 -7.25 -9.69
C THR A 350 -14.64 -7.21 -11.12
N GLN A 351 -14.97 -8.37 -11.70
CA GLN A 351 -15.56 -8.46 -13.03
C GLN A 351 -16.97 -7.82 -13.10
N ALA A 352 -17.73 -7.88 -12.01
CA ALA A 352 -19.03 -7.23 -11.91
C ALA A 352 -18.93 -5.69 -11.99
N VAL A 353 -17.84 -5.07 -11.50
CA VAL A 353 -17.61 -3.62 -11.66
C VAL A 353 -17.44 -3.27 -13.15
N ALA A 354 -16.60 -4.02 -13.86
CA ALA A 354 -16.38 -3.83 -15.29
C ALA A 354 -17.68 -3.99 -16.09
N LYS A 355 -18.49 -4.99 -15.72
CA LYS A 355 -19.81 -5.22 -16.31
C LYS A 355 -20.77 -4.06 -16.01
N ALA A 356 -20.85 -3.60 -14.77
CA ALA A 356 -21.72 -2.48 -14.39
C ALA A 356 -21.35 -1.20 -15.15
N MET A 357 -20.07 -0.92 -15.36
CA MET A 357 -19.64 0.22 -16.19
C MET A 357 -20.02 0.04 -17.66
N ALA A 358 -19.88 -1.17 -18.22
CA ALA A 358 -20.29 -1.46 -19.60
C ALA A 358 -21.82 -1.35 -19.79
N ASP A 359 -22.59 -1.77 -18.79
CA ASP A 359 -24.06 -1.71 -18.77
C ASP A 359 -24.58 -0.32 -18.36
N ARG A 360 -23.69 0.65 -18.11
CA ARG A 360 -23.98 2.05 -17.71
C ARG A 360 -24.65 2.19 -16.33
N GLU A 361 -24.48 1.21 -15.47
CA GLU A 361 -24.92 1.20 -14.08
C GLU A 361 -23.85 1.81 -13.16
N PHE A 362 -23.50 3.09 -13.36
CA PHE A 362 -22.38 3.76 -12.69
C PHE A 362 -22.53 3.82 -11.16
N GLU A 363 -23.74 4.02 -10.63
CA GLU A 363 -23.99 3.99 -9.18
C GLU A 363 -23.68 2.62 -8.57
N LEU A 364 -23.96 1.53 -9.30
CA LEU A 364 -23.62 0.18 -8.87
C LEU A 364 -22.10 -0.02 -8.93
N ALA A 365 -21.42 0.48 -9.97
CA ALA A 365 -19.96 0.42 -10.08
C ALA A 365 -19.26 1.10 -8.88
N VAL A 366 -19.72 2.29 -8.48
CA VAL A 366 -19.21 2.99 -7.29
C VAL A 366 -19.47 2.19 -6.01
N LYS A 367 -20.68 1.63 -5.84
CA LYS A 367 -21.02 0.81 -4.66
C LYS A 367 -20.18 -0.47 -4.59
N LEU A 368 -19.91 -1.11 -5.72
CA LEU A 368 -19.12 -2.34 -5.80
C LEU A 368 -17.64 -2.12 -5.50
N ARG A 369 -17.10 -0.92 -5.78
CA ARG A 369 -15.75 -0.50 -5.36
C ARG A 369 -15.58 -0.40 -3.84
N GLY A 370 -16.68 -0.33 -3.08
CA GLY A 370 -16.69 -0.36 -1.62
C GLY A 370 -17.37 0.85 -1.00
N SER A 371 -17.85 0.68 0.23
CA SER A 371 -18.63 1.67 0.99
C SER A 371 -17.81 2.85 1.52
N ARG A 372 -16.49 2.88 1.34
CA ARG A 372 -15.62 3.99 1.74
C ARG A 372 -15.39 5.00 0.61
N GLY A 373 -16.44 5.32 -0.14
CA GLY A 373 -16.44 6.45 -1.05
C GLY A 373 -16.09 7.72 -0.28
N VAL A 374 -14.92 8.29 -0.58
CA VAL A 374 -14.40 9.48 0.09
C VAL A 374 -15.27 10.67 -0.30
N TYR A 375 -16.11 11.13 0.64
CA TYR A 375 -16.89 12.36 0.50
C TYR A 375 -16.79 13.21 1.78
N PHE A 376 -16.29 14.44 1.57
CA PHE A 376 -16.32 15.65 2.40
C PHE A 376 -15.58 15.70 3.75
N ILE A 377 -14.83 16.82 3.96
CA ILE A 377 -14.88 17.79 5.09
C ILE A 377 -13.68 18.74 4.99
N PHE A 378 -13.84 20.08 5.14
CA PHE A 378 -12.78 20.99 5.63
C PHE A 378 -13.33 22.35 6.14
N ASN A 379 -12.91 22.77 7.36
CA ASN A 379 -12.18 24.04 7.64
C ASN A 379 -12.15 24.44 9.14
N CYS A 380 -11.03 25.02 9.62
CA CYS A 380 -10.87 25.64 10.95
C CYS A 380 -9.58 26.51 11.08
N PHE A 381 -9.54 27.43 12.08
CA PHE A 381 -8.41 28.00 12.88
C PHE A 381 -7.88 29.46 12.73
N SER A 382 -6.88 29.82 13.57
CA SER A 382 -6.87 30.93 14.56
C SER A 382 -5.61 31.83 14.57
N GLN A 383 -5.67 33.05 14.02
CA GLN A 383 -6.08 34.23 14.82
C GLN A 383 -7.59 34.32 14.61
N ILE A 384 -8.38 34.95 15.49
CA ILE A 384 -9.82 35.04 15.17
C ILE A 384 -10.01 36.15 14.13
N THR A 385 -9.59 35.81 12.94
CA THR A 385 -9.77 36.46 11.67
C THR A 385 -10.61 35.49 10.86
N PRO A 386 -11.77 35.92 10.35
CA PRO A 386 -12.55 35.10 9.45
C PRO A 386 -11.67 34.68 8.27
N MET A 387 -11.46 33.38 8.08
CA MET A 387 -10.72 32.87 6.93
C MET A 387 -11.66 32.79 5.72
N LYS A 388 -11.14 33.19 4.56
CA LYS A 388 -11.78 33.05 3.26
C LYS A 388 -11.27 31.77 2.59
N TRP A 389 -12.01 31.29 1.60
CA TRP A 389 -11.61 30.14 0.78
C TRP A 389 -10.21 30.31 0.16
N SER A 390 -9.88 31.52 -0.28
CA SER A 390 -8.58 31.88 -0.85
C SER A 390 -7.41 31.74 0.12
N ASP A 391 -7.65 31.78 1.42
CA ASP A 391 -6.58 31.84 2.43
C ASP A 391 -5.92 30.47 2.64
N VAL A 392 -6.62 29.39 2.31
CA VAL A 392 -6.17 27.98 2.45
C VAL A 392 -5.79 27.33 1.12
N THR A 393 -5.77 28.10 0.03
CA THR A 393 -5.41 27.59 -1.31
C THR A 393 -3.94 27.19 -1.35
N GLY A 394 -3.63 25.98 -1.84
CA GLY A 394 -2.28 25.44 -1.95
C GLY A 394 -1.70 24.88 -0.66
N TRP A 395 -2.51 24.64 0.37
CA TRP A 395 -2.04 24.18 1.69
C TRP A 395 -1.84 22.67 1.77
N VAL A 396 -2.51 21.86 0.94
CA VAL A 396 -2.48 20.38 1.01
C VAL A 396 -1.05 19.84 0.85
N ALA A 397 -0.24 20.44 -0.02
CA ALA A 397 1.15 20.03 -0.26
C ALA A 397 2.17 20.68 0.71
N GLN A 398 1.73 21.60 1.59
CA GLN A 398 2.65 22.33 2.47
C GLN A 398 2.90 21.58 3.78
N GLY A 399 4.15 21.21 4.01
CA GLY A 399 4.60 20.68 5.29
C GLY A 399 4.57 21.74 6.41
N GLY A 400 4.44 21.28 7.65
CA GLY A 400 4.47 22.13 8.84
C GLY A 400 3.10 22.65 9.26
N ALA A 401 3.05 23.81 9.90
CA ALA A 401 1.82 24.41 10.43
C ALA A 401 1.77 25.90 10.12
N LEU A 402 1.08 26.29 9.05
CA LEU A 402 0.99 27.68 8.57
C LEU A 402 0.32 28.62 9.59
N LEU A 403 -0.62 28.10 10.37
CA LEU A 403 -1.25 28.82 11.49
C LEU A 403 -0.38 28.88 12.76
N GLY A 404 0.75 28.18 12.74
CA GLY A 404 1.63 27.99 13.88
C GLY A 404 1.15 26.89 14.83
N THR A 405 2.10 26.22 15.48
CA THR A 405 1.84 25.20 16.50
C THR A 405 2.77 25.38 17.68
N LYS A 406 2.27 25.11 18.90
CA LYS A 406 3.02 25.19 20.15
C LYS A 406 2.62 24.05 21.07
N ARG A 407 3.58 23.50 21.82
CA ARG A 407 3.36 22.46 22.84
C ARG A 407 2.82 23.01 24.18
N SER A 408 2.51 24.30 24.26
CA SER A 408 2.04 24.92 25.50
C SER A 408 0.61 24.50 25.81
N LEU A 409 0.40 23.90 26.97
CA LEU A 409 -0.94 23.55 27.47
C LEU A 409 -1.75 24.78 27.90
N ALA A 410 -3.06 24.58 28.01
CA ALA A 410 -4.02 25.62 28.37
C ALA A 410 -4.09 25.91 29.88
N THR A 411 -3.42 25.11 30.72
CA THR A 411 -3.54 25.09 32.20
C THR A 411 -3.54 26.47 32.85
N ASN A 412 -2.60 27.35 32.49
CA ASN A 412 -2.47 28.68 33.13
C ASN A 412 -3.21 29.79 32.37
N LYS A 413 -4.01 29.42 31.37
CA LYS A 413 -4.66 30.36 30.44
C LYS A 413 -6.16 30.13 30.26
N LEU A 414 -6.77 29.20 31.01
CA LEU A 414 -8.19 28.83 30.85
C LEU A 414 -9.14 30.02 30.94
N PRO A 415 -9.03 30.94 31.93
CA PRO A 415 -9.91 32.11 31.99
C PRO A 415 -9.76 33.04 30.79
N GLN A 416 -8.53 33.26 30.32
CA GLN A 416 -8.27 34.09 29.14
C GLN A 416 -8.81 33.44 27.86
N ILE A 417 -8.71 32.12 27.73
CA ILE A 417 -9.23 31.37 26.59
C ILE A 417 -10.77 31.45 26.59
N ALA A 418 -11.42 31.19 27.72
CA ALA A 418 -12.87 31.31 27.87
C ALA A 418 -13.36 32.73 27.49
N ALA A 419 -12.66 33.78 27.97
CA ALA A 419 -12.96 35.16 27.60
C ALA A 419 -12.90 35.40 26.08
N ARG A 420 -11.90 34.83 25.38
CA ARG A 420 -11.79 34.93 23.91
C ARG A 420 -12.89 34.16 23.20
N LEU A 421 -13.25 32.96 23.66
CA LEU A 421 -14.36 32.19 23.06
C LEU A 421 -15.68 32.97 23.14
N ARG A 422 -15.92 33.65 24.27
CA ARG A 422 -17.08 34.54 24.43
C ARG A 422 -17.02 35.74 23.50
N GLU A 423 -15.88 36.45 23.47
CA GLU A 423 -15.68 37.67 22.67
C GLU A 423 -15.99 37.43 21.18
N PHE A 424 -15.55 36.29 20.66
CA PHE A 424 -15.70 35.95 19.25
C PHE A 424 -16.88 35.01 18.95
N GLN A 425 -17.70 34.71 19.96
CA GLN A 425 -18.91 33.88 19.84
C GLN A 425 -18.64 32.51 19.18
N ILE A 426 -17.55 31.85 19.58
CA ILE A 426 -17.16 30.55 19.03
C ILE A 426 -18.14 29.47 19.48
N GLN A 427 -18.68 28.73 18.51
CA GLN A 427 -19.74 27.74 18.73
C GLN A 427 -19.24 26.29 18.73
N ALA A 428 -18.03 26.04 18.24
CA ALA A 428 -17.38 24.73 18.23
C ALA A 428 -15.86 24.91 18.10
N ILE A 429 -15.11 23.93 18.59
CA ILE A 429 -13.65 23.90 18.49
C ILE A 429 -13.23 22.57 17.89
N LEU A 430 -12.48 22.64 16.79
CA LEU A 430 -11.61 21.56 16.36
C LEU A 430 -10.24 21.81 17.00
N ILE A 431 -9.42 20.80 17.29
CA ILE A 431 -8.00 20.95 17.68
C ILE A 431 -7.19 19.97 16.83
N ILE A 432 -6.22 20.43 16.05
CA ILE A 432 -5.32 19.56 15.29
C ILE A 432 -3.96 19.53 16.00
N GLY A 433 -3.53 18.35 16.46
CA GLY A 433 -2.24 18.22 17.12
C GLY A 433 -2.01 16.87 17.78
N GLY A 434 -0.87 16.77 18.48
CA GLY A 434 -0.43 15.54 19.13
C GLY A 434 -1.02 15.34 20.53
N PHE A 435 -0.22 14.75 21.42
CA PHE A 435 -0.63 14.43 22.78
C PHE A 435 -1.05 15.67 23.59
N GLU A 436 -0.38 16.81 23.38
CA GLU A 436 -0.72 18.07 24.04
C GLU A 436 -2.09 18.62 23.59
N ALA A 437 -2.50 18.39 22.33
CA ALA A 437 -3.83 18.76 21.86
C ALA A 437 -4.92 17.91 22.52
N TYR A 438 -4.66 16.60 22.66
CA TYR A 438 -5.54 15.69 23.39
C TYR A 438 -5.68 16.11 24.86
N GLN A 439 -4.57 16.43 25.53
CA GLN A 439 -4.57 16.95 26.90
C GLN A 439 -5.31 18.27 27.02
N ALA A 440 -5.10 19.22 26.10
CA ALA A 440 -5.82 20.48 26.09
C ALA A 440 -7.33 20.29 25.92
N GLY A 441 -7.75 19.35 25.06
CA GLY A 441 -9.15 19.02 24.89
C GLY A 441 -9.77 18.44 26.17
N LEU A 442 -9.04 17.57 26.88
CA LEU A 442 -9.45 17.04 28.18
C LEU A 442 -9.58 18.17 29.23
N GLN A 443 -8.62 19.09 29.27
CA GLN A 443 -8.69 20.26 30.17
C GLN A 443 -9.94 21.10 29.92
N PHE A 444 -10.30 21.37 28.67
CA PHE A 444 -11.54 22.09 28.37
C PHE A 444 -12.78 21.32 28.81
N TYR A 445 -12.81 20.01 28.58
CA TYR A 445 -13.93 19.16 28.98
C TYR A 445 -14.12 19.13 30.51
N GLU A 446 -13.04 18.91 31.27
CA GLU A 446 -13.06 18.84 32.73
C GLU A 446 -13.47 20.18 33.38
N ASN A 447 -13.15 21.30 32.74
CA ASN A 447 -13.44 22.65 33.25
C ASN A 447 -14.77 23.23 32.73
N ARG A 448 -15.64 22.43 32.09
CA ARG A 448 -16.97 22.86 31.63
C ARG A 448 -17.90 23.34 32.75
N ALA A 449 -17.73 22.81 33.96
CA ALA A 449 -18.53 23.23 35.11
C ALA A 449 -18.18 24.66 35.58
N GLU A 450 -16.92 25.08 35.42
CA GLU A 450 -16.43 26.39 35.84
C GLU A 450 -16.56 27.44 34.73
N PHE A 451 -16.37 27.04 33.47
CA PHE A 451 -16.45 27.93 32.30
C PHE A 451 -17.52 27.44 31.32
N PRO A 452 -18.73 28.05 31.33
CA PRO A 452 -19.80 27.73 30.38
C PRO A 452 -19.39 27.86 28.91
N GLU A 453 -18.38 28.68 28.59
CA GLU A 453 -17.83 28.86 27.24
C GLU A 453 -17.20 27.58 26.67
N PHE A 454 -16.81 26.62 27.52
CA PHE A 454 -16.30 25.32 27.07
C PHE A 454 -17.40 24.30 26.80
N CYS A 455 -18.67 24.63 27.09
CA CYS A 455 -19.85 23.79 26.81
C CYS A 455 -20.27 23.83 25.33
N ILE A 456 -19.29 23.81 24.43
CA ILE A 456 -19.44 23.75 22.98
C ILE A 456 -18.89 22.42 22.44
N PRO A 457 -19.34 21.95 21.26
CA PRO A 457 -18.73 20.81 20.59
C PRO A 457 -17.23 20.97 20.44
N LEU A 458 -16.50 19.93 20.83
CA LEU A 458 -15.05 19.89 20.84
C LEU A 458 -14.58 18.58 20.19
N CYS A 459 -13.66 18.67 19.23
CA CYS A 459 -13.08 17.49 18.56
C CYS A 459 -11.56 17.67 18.43
N VAL A 460 -10.81 16.59 18.58
CA VAL A 460 -9.35 16.57 18.40
C VAL A 460 -9.03 15.68 17.20
N ILE A 461 -8.27 16.20 16.24
CA ILE A 461 -7.69 15.45 15.12
C ILE A 461 -6.22 15.13 15.49
N PRO A 462 -5.90 13.85 15.70
CA PRO A 462 -4.53 13.43 16.01
C PRO A 462 -3.56 13.76 14.88
N SER A 463 -2.55 14.58 15.18
CA SER A 463 -1.50 15.00 14.24
C SER A 463 -0.15 15.04 14.95
N THR A 464 0.65 13.99 14.76
CA THR A 464 1.98 13.84 15.35
C THR A 464 2.76 12.78 14.59
N ILE A 465 4.07 12.95 14.45
CA ILE A 465 4.91 11.90 13.87
C ILE A 465 4.99 10.67 14.79
N SER A 466 4.86 10.85 16.10
CA SER A 466 5.09 9.79 17.09
C SER A 466 4.00 8.73 17.12
N ASN A 467 2.83 9.02 16.56
CA ASN A 467 1.65 8.17 16.66
C ASN A 467 1.26 7.73 18.09
N ASN A 468 1.38 8.66 19.04
CA ASN A 468 1.22 8.43 20.47
C ASN A 468 -0.08 9.01 21.06
N VAL A 469 -1.06 9.37 20.23
CA VAL A 469 -2.33 9.93 20.70
C VAL A 469 -3.30 8.78 21.02
N PRO A 470 -3.81 8.68 22.26
CA PRO A 470 -4.74 7.62 22.63
C PRO A 470 -6.05 7.67 21.83
N GLY A 471 -6.63 6.50 21.54
CA GLY A 471 -7.94 6.37 20.89
C GLY A 471 -7.91 6.33 19.35
N THR A 472 -6.72 6.38 18.73
CA THR A 472 -6.54 6.19 17.30
C THR A 472 -5.37 5.24 17.00
N GLU A 473 -5.46 4.50 15.90
CA GLU A 473 -4.35 3.69 15.40
C GLU A 473 -3.33 4.51 14.60
N PHE A 474 -3.77 5.67 14.07
CA PHE A 474 -2.98 6.52 13.18
C PHE A 474 -3.14 7.99 13.53
N SER A 475 -2.10 8.76 13.25
CA SER A 475 -2.11 10.22 13.38
C SER A 475 -1.47 10.85 12.15
N LEU A 476 -1.93 12.05 11.82
CA LEU A 476 -1.41 12.78 10.65
C LEU A 476 0.09 13.05 10.84
N GLY A 477 0.87 12.77 9.79
CA GLY A 477 2.32 12.95 9.76
C GLY A 477 3.15 11.72 10.14
N CYS A 478 2.55 10.65 10.72
CA CYS A 478 3.32 9.45 11.06
C CYS A 478 3.83 8.72 9.81
N ASP A 479 3.02 8.60 8.75
CA ASP A 479 3.44 7.96 7.49
C ASP A 479 4.57 8.73 6.80
N THR A 480 4.49 10.07 6.75
CA THR A 480 5.58 10.93 6.25
C THR A 480 6.88 10.64 6.99
N ALA A 481 6.85 10.60 8.33
CA ALA A 481 8.04 10.31 9.13
C ALA A 481 8.59 8.89 8.89
N VAL A 482 7.72 7.89 8.74
CA VAL A 482 8.15 6.52 8.43
C VAL A 482 8.80 6.45 7.03
N ASN A 483 8.25 7.13 6.02
CA ASN A 483 8.83 7.18 4.68
C ASN A 483 10.23 7.83 4.70
N GLU A 484 10.39 8.96 5.40
CA GLU A 484 11.70 9.61 5.59
C GLU A 484 12.72 8.69 6.26
N ILE A 485 12.35 8.03 7.38
CA ILE A 485 13.25 7.08 8.05
C ILE A 485 13.58 5.91 7.12
N THR A 486 12.61 5.41 6.37
CA THR A 486 12.77 4.30 5.42
C THR A 486 13.74 4.65 4.30
N GLU A 487 13.65 5.87 3.75
CA GLU A 487 14.56 6.35 2.72
C GLU A 487 15.99 6.53 3.26
N ILE A 488 16.13 7.09 4.47
CA ILE A 488 17.43 7.19 5.16
C ILE A 488 18.03 5.79 5.36
N CYS A 489 17.22 4.81 5.78
CA CYS A 489 17.64 3.42 5.92
C CYS A 489 18.12 2.83 4.59
N ASP A 490 17.48 3.17 3.47
CA ASP A 490 17.90 2.71 2.15
C ASP A 490 19.24 3.31 1.72
N ARG A 491 19.43 4.62 1.92
CA ARG A 491 20.70 5.32 1.63
C ARG A 491 21.85 4.79 2.50
N ILE A 492 21.59 4.59 3.79
CA ILE A 492 22.56 4.01 4.73
C ILE A 492 22.89 2.56 4.37
N ARG A 493 21.89 1.77 3.98
CA ARG A 493 22.09 0.40 3.53
C ARG A 493 23.00 0.34 2.30
N GLN A 494 22.80 1.23 1.34
CA GLN A 494 23.66 1.32 0.15
C GLN A 494 25.12 1.63 0.54
N SER A 495 25.32 2.56 1.49
CA SER A 495 26.65 2.85 2.06
C SER A 495 27.28 1.63 2.74
N ALA A 496 26.51 0.91 3.57
CA ALA A 496 26.96 -0.30 4.24
C ALA A 496 27.37 -1.42 3.27
N GLN A 497 26.65 -1.56 2.16
CA GLN A 497 26.95 -2.54 1.11
C GLN A 497 28.28 -2.23 0.40
N GLY A 498 28.57 -0.94 0.17
CA GLY A 498 29.81 -0.52 -0.48
C GLY A 498 31.06 -0.83 0.33
N THR A 499 31.04 -0.55 1.64
CA THR A 499 32.22 -0.75 2.51
C THR A 499 32.34 -2.16 3.08
N LYS A 500 31.24 -2.92 3.09
CA LYS A 500 31.10 -4.26 3.71
C LYS A 500 31.39 -4.26 5.22
N ARG A 501 30.93 -5.31 5.90
CA ARG A 501 31.08 -5.56 7.35
C ARG A 501 30.79 -4.35 8.23
N ARG A 502 29.73 -3.62 7.93
CA ARG A 502 29.33 -2.41 8.66
C ARG A 502 27.94 -2.56 9.26
N VAL A 503 27.81 -2.15 10.52
CA VAL A 503 26.53 -2.06 11.23
C VAL A 503 26.23 -0.59 11.47
N PHE A 504 25.00 -0.17 11.19
CA PHE A 504 24.51 1.15 11.56
C PHE A 504 23.46 1.02 12.65
N VAL A 505 23.57 1.85 13.68
CA VAL A 505 22.54 2.05 14.70
C VAL A 505 21.92 3.42 14.43
N ILE A 506 20.63 3.44 14.11
CA ILE A 506 19.88 4.63 13.76
C ILE A 506 18.91 4.94 14.89
N GLU A 507 19.04 6.14 15.44
CA GLU A 507 18.12 6.62 16.45
C GLU A 507 16.91 7.30 15.79
N THR A 508 15.70 6.95 16.20
CA THR A 508 14.44 7.47 15.64
C THR A 508 13.62 8.19 16.69
N MET A 509 12.94 9.27 16.29
CA MET A 509 11.95 9.95 17.14
C MET A 509 10.79 9.02 17.55
N GLY A 510 9.90 9.53 18.40
CA GLY A 510 8.75 8.79 18.93
C GLY A 510 8.60 8.92 20.46
N GLY A 511 9.67 9.34 21.13
CA GLY A 511 9.73 9.36 22.59
C GLY A 511 9.54 7.94 23.12
N TYR A 512 8.62 7.78 24.08
CA TYR A 512 8.26 6.48 24.62
C TYR A 512 7.39 5.62 23.68
N CYS A 513 6.95 6.15 22.54
CA CYS A 513 6.21 5.39 21.54
C CYS A 513 7.17 4.85 20.47
N GLY A 514 7.34 3.53 20.43
CA GLY A 514 8.20 2.80 19.51
C GLY A 514 7.67 2.69 18.09
N TYR A 515 6.49 3.26 17.77
CA TYR A 515 5.83 3.10 16.47
C TYR A 515 6.77 3.38 15.29
N LEU A 516 7.48 4.52 15.29
CA LEU A 516 8.39 4.88 14.21
C LEU A 516 9.56 3.88 14.09
N ALA A 517 10.18 3.50 15.21
CA ALA A 517 11.29 2.54 15.23
C ALA A 517 10.86 1.16 14.70
N THR A 518 9.70 0.68 15.14
CA THR A 518 9.16 -0.63 14.75
C THR A 518 8.75 -0.66 13.28
N ILE A 519 7.93 0.30 12.85
CA ILE A 519 7.39 0.31 11.49
C ILE A 519 8.49 0.59 10.47
N ALA A 520 9.33 1.60 10.72
CA ALA A 520 10.47 1.86 9.83
C ALA A 520 11.52 0.75 9.89
N GLY A 521 11.63 0.03 11.01
CA GLY A 521 12.49 -1.15 11.12
C GLY A 521 12.02 -2.27 10.20
N LEU A 522 10.71 -2.54 10.17
CA LEU A 522 10.10 -3.51 9.26
C LEU A 522 10.25 -3.08 7.79
N ALA A 523 9.89 -1.84 7.45
CA ALA A 523 9.97 -1.30 6.08
C ALA A 523 11.42 -1.15 5.60
N GLY A 524 12.33 -0.77 6.50
CA GLY A 524 13.77 -0.70 6.27
C GLY A 524 14.48 -2.05 6.31
N GLY A 525 13.78 -3.14 6.64
CA GLY A 525 14.39 -4.47 6.76
C GLY A 525 15.58 -4.47 7.72
N ALA A 526 15.43 -3.79 8.86
CA ALA A 526 16.37 -3.78 9.97
C ALA A 526 16.50 -5.18 10.58
N ASP A 527 17.64 -5.40 11.23
CA ASP A 527 17.96 -6.62 11.95
C ASP A 527 17.39 -6.59 13.37
N ALA A 528 17.29 -5.40 13.98
CA ALA A 528 16.66 -5.19 15.27
C ALA A 528 16.03 -3.78 15.34
N ALA A 529 14.99 -3.63 16.16
CA ALA A 529 14.37 -2.36 16.50
C ALA A 529 14.14 -2.30 18.02
N TYR A 530 14.91 -1.47 18.73
CA TYR A 530 14.81 -1.33 20.18
C TYR A 530 13.81 -0.24 20.55
N ILE A 531 12.77 -0.61 21.30
CA ILE A 531 11.65 0.26 21.68
C ILE A 531 11.43 0.24 23.20
N PHE A 532 10.65 1.20 23.71
CA PHE A 532 10.39 1.28 25.15
C PHE A 532 9.39 0.21 25.62
N GLU A 533 8.43 -0.12 24.76
CA GLU A 533 7.34 -1.05 25.04
C GLU A 533 7.83 -2.50 25.20
N GLU A 534 8.96 -2.85 24.60
CA GLU A 534 9.61 -4.16 24.70
C GLU A 534 10.91 -4.03 25.50
N LYS A 535 10.90 -4.49 26.74
CA LYS A 535 12.10 -4.47 27.59
C LYS A 535 13.13 -5.46 27.06
N PHE A 536 14.35 -4.98 26.83
CA PHE A 536 15.50 -5.80 26.46
C PHE A 536 16.61 -5.70 27.52
N SER A 537 17.36 -6.78 27.66
CA SER A 537 18.50 -6.91 28.55
C SER A 537 19.81 -7.00 27.76
N ILE A 538 20.94 -7.01 28.47
CA ILE A 538 22.24 -7.24 27.84
C ILE A 538 22.33 -8.58 27.11
N LYS A 539 21.57 -9.60 27.54
CA LYS A 539 21.54 -10.91 26.90
C LYS A 539 20.88 -10.86 25.53
N ASP A 540 19.83 -10.06 25.39
CA ASP A 540 19.10 -9.88 24.13
C ASP A 540 19.99 -9.15 23.11
N LEU A 541 20.66 -8.07 23.55
CA LEU A 541 21.67 -7.37 22.74
C LEU A 541 22.80 -8.30 22.30
N GLN A 542 23.29 -9.16 23.20
CA GLN A 542 24.33 -10.12 22.88
C GLN A 542 23.86 -11.14 21.83
N GLN A 543 22.60 -11.58 21.92
CA GLN A 543 22.00 -12.49 20.95
C GLN A 543 21.89 -11.86 19.56
N ASP A 544 21.49 -10.58 19.48
CA ASP A 544 21.42 -9.83 18.22
C ASP A 544 22.81 -9.67 17.59
N VAL A 545 23.84 -9.42 18.41
CA VAL A 545 25.24 -9.36 17.95
C VAL A 545 25.68 -10.70 17.35
N TYR A 546 25.37 -11.82 18.01
CA TYR A 546 25.67 -13.14 17.48
C TYR A 546 24.91 -13.44 16.18
N HIS A 547 23.63 -13.03 16.09
CA HIS A 547 22.85 -13.17 14.88
C HIS A 547 23.46 -12.38 13.72
N MET A 548 23.84 -11.12 13.95
CA MET A 548 24.51 -10.30 12.94
C MET A 548 25.88 -10.87 12.53
N ALA A 549 26.66 -11.40 13.48
CA ALA A 549 27.93 -12.04 13.17
C ALA A 549 27.76 -13.25 12.25
N ALA A 550 26.79 -14.13 12.53
CA ALA A 550 26.44 -15.27 11.68
C ALA A 550 25.94 -14.83 10.29
N LYS A 551 25.07 -13.82 10.24
CA LYS A 551 24.59 -13.22 9.00
C LYS A 551 25.75 -12.71 8.12
N MET A 552 26.77 -12.11 8.73
CA MET A 552 27.97 -11.63 8.01
C MET A 552 28.85 -12.76 7.50
N SER A 553 28.93 -13.90 8.18
CA SER A 553 29.66 -15.08 7.68
C SER A 553 28.93 -15.78 6.53
N GLU A 554 27.60 -15.68 6.47
CA GLU A 554 26.76 -16.24 5.40
C GLU A 554 26.65 -15.35 4.15
N GLY A 555 27.43 -14.27 4.08
CA GLY A 555 27.58 -13.44 2.89
C GLY A 555 26.83 -12.11 2.90
N VAL A 556 25.89 -11.88 3.84
CA VAL A 556 25.22 -10.58 4.00
C VAL A 556 26.01 -9.71 4.98
N GLN A 557 27.05 -9.04 4.47
CA GLN A 557 28.03 -8.30 5.26
C GLN A 557 27.55 -6.89 5.68
N ARG A 558 26.34 -6.76 6.22
CA ARG A 558 25.79 -5.50 6.75
C ARG A 558 24.82 -5.75 7.91
N GLY A 559 24.74 -4.79 8.82
CA GLY A 559 23.72 -4.72 9.88
C GLY A 559 23.00 -3.38 9.89
N LEU A 560 21.71 -3.39 10.23
CA LEU A 560 20.91 -2.18 10.41
C LEU A 560 20.07 -2.34 11.69
N ILE A 561 20.24 -1.43 12.63
CA ILE A 561 19.51 -1.42 13.90
C ILE A 561 18.80 -0.08 14.02
N LEU A 562 17.52 -0.11 14.40
CA LEU A 562 16.80 1.09 14.82
C LEU A 562 16.68 1.12 16.34
N ARG A 563 16.69 2.32 16.92
CA ARG A 563 16.53 2.55 18.35
C ARG A 563 15.62 3.76 18.55
N SER A 564 14.53 3.63 19.30
CA SER A 564 13.72 4.79 19.68
C SER A 564 14.48 5.72 20.61
N VAL A 565 14.35 7.05 20.41
CA VAL A 565 14.88 8.07 21.33
C VAL A 565 14.17 7.92 22.67
N MET A 566 14.94 7.49 23.67
CA MET A 566 14.63 7.66 25.09
C MET A 566 15.57 8.68 25.69
#